data_AF-A0A0S2SIX9-F1
#
_entry.id   AF-A0A0S2SIX9-F1
#
_cell.length_a   1.000
_cell.length_b   1.000
_cell.length_c   1.000
_cell.angle_alpha   90.00
_cell.angle_beta   90.00
_cell.angle_gamma   90.00
#
_symmetry.space_group_name_H-M   'P 1'
#
loop_
_entity.id
_entity.type
_entity.pdbx_description
1 polymer ?
#
loop_
_entity_poly.entity_id
_entity_poly.type
_entity_poly.pdbx_seq_one_letter_code
_entity_poly.pdbx_strand_id
1 'polypeptide(L)'
;MDILLLLLVCLLTCSGQMLQKQAVISWQRTPHDHWQKLASPWLLGSIAALGSGMLLWIYLLQRLPLSMAYPMLSLNLVLVLLGSRLFFREPVSSRNWLGAAAIIVGALLLGGLL
;
A
#
# COMPACT_ATOMS: atom_id res chain seq x y z
N MET A 1 -17.48 9.66 -8.66
CA MET A 1 -17.13 8.25 -8.98
C MET A 1 -15.65 7.99 -8.75
N ASP A 2 -14.80 8.99 -8.96
CA ASP A 2 -13.34 8.89 -8.84
C ASP A 2 -12.85 8.62 -7.42
N ILE A 3 -13.53 9.13 -6.38
CA ILE A 3 -13.20 8.84 -4.96
C ILE A 3 -13.33 7.34 -4.65
N LEU A 4 -14.38 6.68 -5.15
CA LEU A 4 -14.59 5.24 -4.95
C LEU A 4 -13.48 4.44 -5.64
N LEU A 5 -13.11 4.84 -6.86
CA LEU A 5 -12.00 4.24 -7.59
C LEU A 5 -10.68 4.41 -6.84
N LEU A 6 -10.47 5.58 -6.23
CA LEU A 6 -9.28 5.89 -5.46
C LEU A 6 -9.21 5.06 -4.17
N LEU A 7 -10.30 4.97 -3.43
CA LEU A 7 -10.40 4.07 -2.27
C LEU A 7 -10.13 2.63 -2.66
N LEU A 8 -10.69 2.16 -3.79
CA LEU A 8 -10.45 0.82 -4.30
C LEU A 8 -8.97 0.60 -4.64
N VAL A 9 -8.32 1.55 -5.32
CA VAL A 9 -6.88 1.48 -5.61
C VAL A 9 -6.06 1.44 -4.33
N CYS A 10 -6.36 2.30 -3.36
CA CYS A 10 -5.68 2.32 -2.07
C CYS A 10 -5.83 0.96 -1.34
N LEU A 11 -7.03 0.39 -1.33
CA LEU A 11 -7.28 -0.92 -0.70
C LEU A 11 -6.55 -2.05 -1.43
N LEU A 12 -6.58 -2.07 -2.77
CA LEU A 12 -5.87 -3.07 -3.59
C LEU A 12 -4.37 -3.01 -3.37
N THR A 13 -3.80 -1.81 -3.39
CA THR A 13 -2.35 -1.62 -3.22
C THR A 13 -1.90 -1.89 -1.79
N CYS A 14 -2.68 -1.46 -0.79
CA CYS A 14 -2.41 -1.78 0.61
C CYS A 14 -2.48 -3.30 0.85
N SER A 15 -3.53 -3.95 0.36
CA SER A 15 -3.67 -5.42 0.44
C SER A 15 -2.52 -6.13 -0.28
N GLY A 16 -2.13 -5.66 -1.46
CA GLY A 16 -0.99 -6.19 -2.21
C GLY A 16 0.32 -6.11 -1.43
N GLN A 17 0.63 -4.95 -0.84
CA GLN A 17 1.85 -4.78 -0.02
C GLN A 17 1.82 -5.65 1.24
N MET A 18 0.65 -5.82 1.86
CA MET A 18 0.49 -6.74 2.99
C MET A 18 0.69 -8.21 2.58
N LEU A 19 0.16 -8.62 1.42
CA LEU A 19 0.36 -9.97 0.88
C LEU A 19 1.85 -10.23 0.55
N GLN A 20 2.59 -9.24 0.04
CA GLN A 20 4.04 -9.35 -0.15
C GLN A 20 4.77 -9.60 1.17
N LYS A 21 4.44 -8.82 2.20
CA LYS A 21 5.01 -9.00 3.54
C LYS A 21 4.71 -10.39 4.09
N GLN A 22 3.49 -10.88 3.90
CA GLN A 22 3.09 -12.23 4.29
C GLN A 22 3.84 -13.31 3.50
N ALA A 23 4.07 -13.10 2.20
CA ALA A 23 4.87 -13.99 1.38
C ALA A 23 6.30 -14.11 1.92
N VAL A 24 6.94 -12.98 2.25
CA VAL A 24 8.29 -12.97 2.83
C VAL A 24 8.33 -13.70 4.18
N ILE A 25 7.37 -13.44 5.07
CA ILE A 25 7.27 -14.15 6.36
C ILE A 25 7.08 -15.66 6.15
N SER A 26 6.28 -16.07 5.16
CA SER A 26 6.09 -17.48 4.83
C SER A 26 7.38 -18.15 4.33
N TRP A 27 8.19 -17.42 3.57
CA TRP A 27 9.48 -17.90 3.06
C TRP A 27 10.57 -17.98 4.14
N GLN A 28 10.46 -17.20 5.21
CA GLN A 28 11.38 -17.26 6.34
C GLN A 28 11.09 -18.45 7.27
N ARG A 29 9.83 -18.88 7.36
CA ARG A 29 9.42 -20.02 8.21
C ARG A 29 9.75 -21.39 7.61
N THR A 30 9.86 -21.47 6.30
CA THR A 30 10.06 -22.74 5.58
C THR A 30 11.13 -22.56 4.51
N PRO A 31 12.17 -23.42 4.46
CA PRO A 31 13.17 -23.35 3.40
C PRO A 31 12.51 -23.73 2.07
N HIS A 32 12.13 -22.72 1.30
CA HIS A 32 11.58 -22.89 -0.05
C HIS A 32 12.67 -22.70 -1.10
N ASP A 33 12.61 -23.53 -2.14
CA ASP A 33 13.35 -23.30 -3.38
C ASP A 33 12.90 -22.01 -4.08
N HIS A 34 13.78 -21.45 -4.92
CA HIS A 34 13.51 -20.21 -5.66
C HIS A 34 12.21 -20.28 -6.47
N TRP A 35 11.90 -21.44 -7.05
CA TRP A 35 10.64 -21.65 -7.78
C TRP A 35 9.40 -21.73 -6.88
N GLN A 36 9.53 -22.32 -5.69
CA GLN A 36 8.43 -22.41 -4.73
C GLN A 36 8.10 -21.03 -4.14
N LYS A 37 9.11 -20.16 -4.00
CA LYS A 37 8.89 -18.75 -3.62
C LYS A 37 8.08 -18.02 -4.67
N LEU A 38 8.45 -18.18 -5.96
CA LEU A 38 7.75 -17.56 -7.09
C LEU A 38 6.31 -18.07 -7.26
N ALA A 39 6.07 -19.35 -6.98
CA ALA A 39 4.73 -19.96 -7.03
C ALA A 39 3.91 -19.77 -5.73
N SER A 40 4.39 -18.99 -4.77
CA SER A 40 3.67 -18.77 -3.51
C SER A 40 2.32 -18.09 -3.77
N PRO A 41 1.21 -18.62 -3.25
CA PRO A 41 -0.12 -18.02 -3.44
C PRO A 41 -0.20 -16.59 -2.90
N TRP A 42 0.57 -16.29 -1.85
CA TRP A 42 0.69 -14.94 -1.28
C TRP A 42 1.38 -13.98 -2.25
N LEU A 43 2.45 -14.42 -2.93
CA LEU A 43 3.15 -13.60 -3.91
C LEU A 43 2.28 -13.37 -5.14
N LEU A 44 1.69 -14.43 -5.70
CA LEU A 44 0.81 -14.33 -6.87
C LEU A 44 -0.41 -13.44 -6.58
N GLY A 45 -1.03 -13.60 -5.41
CA GLY A 45 -2.11 -12.72 -4.95
C GLY A 45 -1.66 -11.27 -4.85
N SER A 46 -0.45 -11.02 -4.34
CA SER A 46 0.10 -9.67 -4.28
C SER A 46 0.36 -9.05 -5.66
N ILE A 47 0.86 -9.84 -6.60
CA ILE A 47 1.14 -9.40 -7.98
C ILE A 47 -0.19 -9.08 -8.67
N ALA A 48 -1.20 -9.93 -8.53
CA ALA A 48 -2.53 -9.68 -9.07
C ALA A 48 -3.14 -8.40 -8.48
N ALA A 49 -3.11 -8.25 -7.14
CA ALA A 49 -3.67 -7.08 -6.47
C ALA A 49 -2.94 -5.77 -6.86
N LEU A 50 -1.61 -5.78 -6.89
CA LEU A 50 -0.82 -4.61 -7.30
C LEU A 50 -0.94 -4.33 -8.80
N GLY A 51 -1.00 -5.36 -9.64
CA GLY A 51 -1.23 -5.22 -11.07
C GLY A 51 -2.59 -4.59 -11.37
N SER A 52 -3.66 -5.08 -10.75
CA SER A 52 -4.98 -4.47 -10.83
C SER A 52 -4.99 -3.05 -10.27
N GLY A 53 -4.33 -2.82 -9.13
CA GLY A 53 -4.16 -1.50 -8.51
C GLY A 53 -3.46 -0.52 -9.45
N MET A 54 -2.42 -0.97 -10.17
CA MET A 54 -1.68 -0.17 -11.15
C MET A 54 -2.54 0.20 -12.35
N LEU A 55 -3.30 -0.74 -12.91
CA LEU A 55 -4.20 -0.45 -14.04
C LEU A 55 -5.26 0.59 -13.65
N LEU A 56 -5.88 0.41 -12.48
CA LEU A 56 -6.85 1.36 -11.95
C LEU A 56 -6.21 2.71 -11.61
N TRP A 57 -4.96 2.72 -11.12
CA TRP A 57 -4.21 3.94 -10.85
C TRP A 57 -3.91 4.73 -12.14
N ILE A 58 -3.48 4.07 -13.21
CA ILE A 58 -3.26 4.71 -14.51
C ILE A 58 -4.57 5.32 -15.02
N TYR A 59 -5.68 4.58 -14.93
CA TYR A 59 -6.99 5.08 -15.32
C TYR A 59 -7.43 6.29 -14.48
N LEU A 60 -7.17 6.25 -13.17
CA LEU A 60 -7.45 7.36 -12.25
C LEU A 60 -6.64 8.62 -12.60
N LEU A 61 -5.34 8.46 -12.92
CA LEU A 61 -4.45 9.56 -13.31
C LEU A 61 -4.88 10.25 -14.61
N GLN A 62 -5.66 9.59 -15.47
CA GLN A 62 -6.24 10.23 -16.65
C GLN A 62 -7.40 11.19 -16.31
N ARG A 63 -7.97 11.08 -15.11
CA ARG A 63 -9.17 11.83 -14.68
C ARG A 63 -8.91 12.83 -13.57
N LEU A 64 -7.92 12.57 -12.72
CA LEU A 64 -7.58 13.42 -11.58
C LEU A 64 -6.24 14.13 -11.80
N PRO A 65 -6.13 15.42 -11.43
CA PRO A 65 -4.85 16.11 -11.48
C PRO A 65 -3.89 15.47 -10.47
N LEU A 66 -2.62 15.40 -10.86
CA LEU A 66 -1.54 14.82 -10.05
C LEU A 66 -1.48 15.44 -8.64
N SER A 67 -1.79 16.73 -8.50
CA SER A 67 -1.82 17.44 -7.21
C SER A 67 -2.77 16.81 -6.18
N MET A 68 -3.85 16.17 -6.61
CA MET A 68 -4.80 15.46 -5.73
C MET A 68 -4.41 13.98 -5.55
N ALA A 69 -3.76 13.38 -6.55
CA ALA A 69 -3.33 11.98 -6.50
C ALA A 69 -2.19 11.75 -5.49
N TYR A 70 -1.18 12.62 -5.44
CA TYR A 70 -0.02 12.49 -4.54
C TYR A 70 -0.37 12.50 -3.04
N PRO A 71 -1.25 13.39 -2.55
CA PRO A 71 -1.76 13.33 -1.18
C PRO A 71 -2.39 11.98 -0.81
N MET A 72 -3.15 11.38 -1.73
CA MET A 72 -3.79 10.10 -1.46
C MET A 72 -2.81 8.91 -1.50
N LEU A 73 -1.78 8.99 -2.34
CA LEU A 73 -0.68 8.02 -2.34
C LEU A 73 0.11 8.10 -1.02
N SER A 74 0.27 9.30 -0.47
CA SER A 74 0.88 9.53 0.85
C SER A 74 0.05 8.92 1.99
N LEU A 75 -1.28 9.05 1.95
CA LEU A 75 -2.19 8.38 2.89
C LEU A 75 -2.10 6.85 2.80
N ASN A 76 -1.89 6.31 1.60
CA ASN A 76 -1.72 4.88 1.42
C ASN A 76 -0.54 4.32 2.24
N LEU A 77 0.59 5.05 2.28
CA LEU A 77 1.73 4.67 3.12
C LEU A 77 1.34 4.56 4.59
N VAL A 78 0.53 5.49 5.09
CA VAL A 78 0.03 5.46 6.47
C VAL A 78 -0.88 4.25 6.69
N LEU A 79 -1.79 3.96 5.74
CA LEU A 79 -2.67 2.79 5.81
C LEU A 79 -1.88 1.48 5.83
N VAL A 80 -0.85 1.35 5.01
CA VAL A 80 0.04 0.18 4.99
C VAL A 80 0.78 0.05 6.32
N LEU A 81 1.25 1.15 6.89
CA LEU A 81 1.95 1.17 8.18
C LEU A 81 1.03 0.76 9.34
N LEU A 82 -0.23 1.21 9.30
CA LEU A 82 -1.29 0.79 10.23
C LEU A 82 -1.69 -0.67 10.04
N GLY A 83 -1.93 -1.11 8.79
CA GLY A 83 -2.24 -2.50 8.45
C GLY A 83 -1.11 -3.43 8.88
N SER A 84 0.13 -3.03 8.62
CA SER A 84 1.34 -3.71 9.11
C SER A 84 1.29 -3.94 10.62
N ARG A 85 0.96 -2.91 11.39
CA ARG A 85 0.82 -3.01 12.86
C ARG A 85 -0.31 -3.95 13.28
N LEU A 86 -1.48 -3.83 12.64
CA LEU A 86 -2.69 -4.57 13.04
C LEU A 86 -2.57 -6.07 12.71
N PHE A 87 -2.10 -6.41 11.51
CA PHE A 87 -2.08 -7.80 11.02
C PHE A 87 -0.81 -8.54 11.40
N PHE A 88 0.35 -7.88 11.38
CA PHE A 88 1.63 -8.52 11.68
C PHE A 88 2.13 -8.25 13.10
N ARG A 89 1.40 -7.42 13.88
CA ARG A 89 1.74 -7.05 15.26
C ARG A 89 3.17 -6.54 15.44
N GLU A 90 3.73 -5.95 14.39
CA GLU A 90 5.08 -5.39 14.47
C GLU A 90 5.10 -4.14 15.34
N PRO A 91 6.14 -3.97 16.18
CA PRO A 91 6.30 -2.79 17.01
C PRO A 91 6.56 -1.57 16.12
N VAL A 92 5.54 -0.74 15.93
CA VAL A 92 5.68 0.56 15.28
C VAL A 92 6.25 1.55 16.28
N SER A 93 7.52 1.93 16.08
CA SER A 93 8.22 2.94 16.90
C SER A 93 7.50 4.29 16.88
N SER A 94 7.63 5.06 17.97
CA SER A 94 7.19 6.45 18.05
C SER A 94 7.75 7.33 16.91
N ARG A 95 8.95 6.98 16.40
CA ARG A 95 9.56 7.67 15.25
C ARG A 95 8.78 7.45 13.95
N ASN A 96 8.21 6.26 13.76
CA ASN A 96 7.39 5.94 12.59
C ASN A 96 6.05 6.68 12.63
N TRP A 97 5.48 6.87 13.81
CA TRP A 97 4.29 7.70 14.01
C TRP A 97 4.55 9.17 13.71
N LEU A 98 5.72 9.69 14.13
CA LEU A 98 6.15 11.05 13.80
C LEU A 98 6.32 11.25 12.29
N GLY A 99 6.91 10.25 11.62
CA GLY A 99 6.99 10.22 10.15
C GLY A 99 5.62 10.16 9.48
N ALA A 100 4.71 9.30 9.97
CA ALA A 100 3.34 9.22 9.45
C ALA A 100 2.57 10.54 9.61
N ALA A 101 2.72 11.22 10.75
CA ALA A 101 2.16 12.55 10.97
C ALA A 101 2.73 13.57 9.98
N ALA A 102 4.05 13.56 9.73
CA ALA A 102 4.68 14.44 8.74
C ALA A 102 4.18 14.17 7.31
N ILE A 103 3.95 12.90 6.95
CA ILE A 103 3.37 12.52 5.66
C ILE A 103 1.94 13.06 5.52
N ILE A 104 1.12 12.94 6.56
CA ILE A 104 -0.26 13.48 6.57
C ILE A 104 -0.23 15.01 6.42
N VAL A 105 0.63 15.69 7.16
CA VAL A 105 0.78 17.16 7.05
C VAL A 105 1.23 17.57 5.65
N GLY A 106 2.22 16.88 5.08
CA GLY A 106 2.67 17.12 3.71
C GLY A 106 1.57 16.87 2.66
N ALA A 107 0.75 15.84 2.86
CA ALA A 107 -0.40 15.54 2.02
C ALA A 107 -1.47 16.65 2.09
N LEU A 108 -1.76 17.19 3.28
CA LEU A 108 -2.71 18.29 3.46
C LEU A 108 -2.23 19.59 2.79
N LEU A 109 -0.93 19.89 2.89
CA LEU A 109 -0.31 21.03 2.23
C LEU A 109 -0.39 20.90 0.69
N LEU A 110 -0.06 19.72 0.15
CA LEU A 110 -0.14 19.46 -1.29
C LEU A 110 -1.58 19.46 -1.82
N GLY A 111 -2.53 18.99 -1.01
CA GLY A 111 -3.95 19.01 -1.34
C GLY A 111 -4.58 20.41 -1.33
N GLY A 112 -3.84 21.44 -0.91
CA GLY A 112 -4.33 22.82 -0.84
C GLY A 112 -5.41 23.03 0.23
N LEU A 113 -5.43 22.20 1.27
CA LEU A 113 -6.38 22.32 2.39
C LEU A 113 -5.91 23.31 3.48
N LEU A 114 -4.77 23.96 3.27
CA LEU A 114 -4.12 24.99 4.08
C LEU A 114 -3.73 26.15 3.17
#